data_AF-A0A954PA38-F1
#
_entry.id   AF-A0A954PA38-F1
#
_cell.length_a   1.000
_cell.length_b   1.000
_cell.length_c   1.000
_cell.angle_alpha   90.00
_cell.angle_beta   90.00
_cell.angle_gamma   90.00
#
_symmetry.space_group_name_H-M   'P 1'
#
loop_
_entity.id
_entity.type
_entity.pdbx_description
1 polymer ?
#
loop_
_entity_poly.entity_id
_entity_poly.type
_entity_poly.pdbx_seq_one_letter_code
_entity_poly.pdbx_strand_id
1 'polypeptide(L)'
;MSESFPQLDLHLCLADATLGQGQLMTGGQALQIVHVDSAQIGLMNTTFEAMGQRLAGNARCFFELDGSFVWTGETADNTWQIDGMLYDHSSRLQRLELRGCCPLHIWYQLISYTDSPIERLVCYLQSCRQFVPAGSLSLLWKASDERL
;
A
#
# COMPACT_ATOMS: atom_id res chain seq x y z
N MET A 1 25.35 7.13 -1.81
CA MET A 1 24.37 7.89 -1.01
C MET A 1 23.11 7.05 -1.00
N SER A 2 22.56 6.73 0.17
CA SER A 2 21.44 5.80 0.33
C SER A 2 20.17 6.35 -0.33
N GLU A 3 19.71 5.71 -1.40
CA GLU A 3 18.41 6.01 -2.00
C GLU A 3 17.31 5.67 -1.00
N SER A 4 16.70 6.66 -0.37
CA SER A 4 15.60 6.37 0.55
C SER A 4 14.37 5.95 -0.24
N PHE A 5 13.84 4.77 0.07
CA PHE A 5 12.50 4.39 -0.37
C PHE A 5 11.46 5.39 0.12
N PRO A 6 10.36 5.61 -0.62
CA PRO A 6 9.29 6.50 -0.17
C PRO A 6 8.65 5.98 1.12
N GLN A 7 8.36 6.91 2.03
CA GLN A 7 7.65 6.58 3.26
C GLN A 7 6.18 6.31 2.96
N LEU A 8 5.72 5.15 3.41
CA LEU A 8 4.33 4.73 3.45
C LEU A 8 3.76 5.04 4.84
N ASP A 9 2.58 5.66 4.86
CA ASP A 9 1.68 5.77 6.01
C ASP A 9 0.27 5.91 5.43
N LEU A 10 -0.34 4.77 5.14
CA LEU A 10 -1.54 4.72 4.32
C LEU A 10 -2.44 3.56 4.68
N HIS A 11 -3.71 3.69 4.27
CA HIS A 11 -4.63 2.57 4.23
C HIS A 11 -4.92 2.17 2.79
N LEU A 12 -4.74 0.90 2.46
CA LEU A 12 -5.09 0.32 1.17
C LEU A 12 -6.50 -0.26 1.25
N CYS A 13 -7.39 0.18 0.36
CA CYS A 13 -8.78 -0.26 0.29
C CYS A 13 -9.17 -0.60 -1.15
N LEU A 14 -10.20 -1.42 -1.31
CA LEU A 14 -10.95 -1.50 -2.57
C LEU A 14 -12.05 -0.45 -2.56
N ALA A 15 -12.17 0.37 -3.60
CA ALA A 15 -13.24 1.35 -3.69
C ALA A 15 -13.58 1.70 -5.14
N ASP A 16 -14.83 2.11 -5.37
CA ASP A 16 -15.17 2.85 -6.57
C ASP A 16 -14.83 4.32 -6.32
N ALA A 17 -13.87 4.81 -7.09
CA ALA A 17 -13.32 6.15 -6.96
C ALA A 17 -13.72 7.02 -8.15
N THR A 18 -14.02 8.28 -7.88
CA THR A 18 -14.19 9.30 -8.92
C THR A 18 -13.01 10.27 -8.89
N LEU A 19 -12.75 10.93 -10.03
CA LEU A 19 -11.69 11.92 -10.08
C LEU A 19 -11.99 13.07 -9.10
N GLY A 20 -11.07 13.29 -8.17
CA GLY A 20 -11.11 14.42 -7.26
C GLY A 20 -10.58 15.69 -7.92
N GLN A 21 -10.80 16.83 -7.29
CA GLN A 21 -10.20 18.08 -7.73
C GLN A 21 -8.76 18.18 -7.24
N GLY A 22 -7.83 18.45 -8.16
CA GLY A 22 -6.44 18.76 -7.85
C GLY A 22 -5.49 17.56 -7.79
N GLN A 23 -4.27 17.85 -7.40
CA GLN A 23 -3.18 16.89 -7.28
C GLN A 23 -2.51 17.06 -5.90
N LEU A 24 -2.07 15.95 -5.34
CA LEU A 24 -1.26 15.92 -4.13
C LEU A 24 0.22 15.91 -4.53
N MET A 25 0.97 16.91 -4.08
CA MET A 25 2.43 16.91 -4.21
C MET A 25 3.06 16.11 -3.08
N THR A 26 3.73 15.00 -3.41
CA THR A 26 4.45 14.17 -2.43
C THR A 26 5.71 13.60 -3.07
N GLY A 27 6.84 13.66 -2.36
CA GLY A 27 8.14 13.23 -2.91
C GLY A 27 8.57 13.98 -4.17
N GLY A 28 8.05 15.17 -4.44
CA GLY A 28 8.29 15.91 -5.69
C GLY A 28 7.41 15.46 -6.87
N GLN A 29 6.51 14.50 -6.66
CA GLN A 29 5.61 13.96 -7.67
C GLN A 29 4.19 14.46 -7.42
N ALA A 30 3.46 14.68 -8.51
CA ALA A 30 2.04 15.01 -8.48
C ALA A 30 1.20 13.74 -8.58
N LEU A 31 0.46 13.40 -7.53
CA LEU A 31 -0.49 12.30 -7.53
C LEU A 31 -1.91 12.82 -7.75
N GLN A 32 -2.66 12.23 -8.69
CA GLN A 32 -4.06 12.57 -8.89
C GLN A 32 -4.88 12.17 -7.66
N ILE A 33 -5.58 13.14 -7.07
CA ILE A 33 -6.51 12.89 -5.98
C ILE A 33 -7.77 12.25 -6.54
N VAL A 34 -8.31 11.27 -5.81
CA VAL A 34 -9.62 10.68 -6.09
C VAL A 34 -10.55 10.90 -4.89
N HIS A 35 -11.85 10.96 -5.18
CA HIS A 35 -12.89 10.98 -4.16
C HIS A 35 -13.43 9.56 -3.99
N VAL A 36 -13.57 9.15 -2.73
CA VAL A 36 -14.13 7.86 -2.34
C VAL A 36 -15.24 8.14 -1.34
N ASP A 37 -16.45 7.70 -1.66
CA ASP A 37 -17.53 7.66 -0.67
C ASP A 37 -17.22 6.52 0.32
N SER A 38 -17.27 6.80 1.62
CA SER A 38 -17.00 5.78 2.64
C SER A 38 -17.98 4.61 2.59
N ALA A 39 -19.21 4.83 2.09
CA ALA A 39 -20.18 3.78 1.83
C ALA A 39 -19.77 2.87 0.65
N GLN A 40 -18.79 3.27 -0.14
CA GLN A 40 -18.27 2.54 -1.31
C GLN A 40 -16.93 1.85 -1.06
N ILE A 41 -16.44 1.83 0.19
CA ILE A 41 -15.33 0.96 0.57
C ILE A 41 -15.81 -0.50 0.50
N GLY A 42 -15.27 -1.22 -0.48
CA GLY A 42 -15.60 -2.60 -0.76
C GLY A 42 -14.72 -3.62 -0.02
N LEU A 43 -14.99 -4.89 -0.31
CA LEU A 43 -14.19 -6.02 0.16
C LEU A 43 -13.25 -6.47 -0.94
N MET A 44 -11.96 -6.57 -0.65
CA MET A 44 -10.93 -7.10 -1.55
C MET A 44 -11.22 -8.55 -1.93
N ASN A 45 -10.74 -8.99 -3.08
CA ASN A 45 -10.92 -10.35 -3.63
C ASN A 45 -10.07 -11.42 -2.93
N THR A 46 -9.62 -11.16 -1.70
CA THR A 46 -8.88 -12.10 -0.85
C THR A 46 -9.54 -12.19 0.52
N THR A 47 -9.27 -13.26 1.24
CA THR A 47 -9.66 -13.41 2.66
C THR A 47 -8.50 -13.03 3.56
N PHE A 48 -8.79 -12.85 4.86
CA PHE A 48 -7.76 -12.65 5.87
C PHE A 48 -6.74 -13.79 5.86
N GLU A 49 -7.22 -15.05 5.84
CA GLU A 49 -6.39 -16.25 5.88
C GLU A 49 -5.55 -16.40 4.61
N ALA A 50 -6.13 -16.14 3.44
CA ALA A 50 -5.41 -16.23 2.17
C ALA A 50 -4.29 -15.17 2.08
N MET A 51 -4.58 -13.93 2.50
CA MET A 51 -3.58 -12.86 2.60
C MET A 51 -2.50 -13.22 3.63
N GLY A 52 -2.89 -13.66 4.83
CA GLY A 52 -1.98 -14.03 5.91
C GLY A 52 -1.05 -15.19 5.54
N GLN A 53 -1.57 -16.23 4.86
CA GLN A 53 -0.75 -17.33 4.34
C GLN A 53 0.30 -16.85 3.32
N ARG A 54 -0.08 -15.95 2.41
CA ARG A 54 0.85 -15.37 1.43
C ARG A 54 1.92 -14.55 2.11
N LEU A 55 1.55 -13.70 3.08
CA LEU A 55 2.49 -12.90 3.87
C LEU A 55 3.47 -13.78 4.63
N ALA A 56 2.97 -14.73 5.43
CA ALA A 56 3.77 -15.67 6.22
C ALA A 56 4.69 -16.56 5.37
N GLY A 57 4.36 -16.77 4.09
CA GLY A 57 5.20 -17.49 3.15
C GLY A 57 6.43 -16.72 2.65
N ASN A 58 6.52 -15.40 2.88
CA ASN A 58 7.66 -14.60 2.45
C ASN A 58 8.81 -14.71 3.45
N ALA A 59 10.03 -14.74 2.90
CA ALA A 59 11.22 -14.61 3.72
C ALA A 59 11.19 -13.29 4.51
N ARG A 60 11.55 -13.36 5.80
CA ARG A 60 11.64 -12.21 6.71
C ARG A 60 10.33 -11.43 6.88
N CYS A 61 9.20 -12.09 6.66
CA CYS A 61 7.88 -11.63 7.07
C CYS A 61 7.46 -12.38 8.34
N PHE A 62 7.17 -11.62 9.39
CA PHE A 62 6.55 -12.12 10.61
C PHE A 62 5.07 -11.70 10.59
N PHE A 63 4.16 -12.67 10.71
CA PHE A 63 2.71 -12.47 10.65
C PHE A 63 2.08 -13.09 11.90
N GLU A 64 1.22 -12.33 12.59
CA GLU A 64 0.51 -12.77 13.78
C GLU A 64 -0.97 -13.07 13.50
N LEU A 65 -1.60 -13.86 14.36
CA LEU A 65 -3.00 -14.27 14.21
C LEU A 65 -4.00 -13.10 14.34
N ASP A 66 -3.57 -11.98 14.91
CA ASP A 66 -4.38 -10.76 15.01
C ASP A 66 -4.35 -9.91 13.72
N GLY A 67 -3.56 -10.31 12.72
CA GLY A 67 -3.45 -9.64 11.43
C GLY A 67 -2.31 -8.64 11.36
N SER A 68 -1.59 -8.42 12.46
CA SER A 68 -0.37 -7.63 12.46
C SER A 68 0.75 -8.38 11.73
N PHE A 69 1.57 -7.63 11.01
CA PHE A 69 2.76 -8.18 10.38
C PHE A 69 3.89 -7.17 10.27
N VAL A 70 5.10 -7.68 10.26
CA VAL A 70 6.32 -6.93 9.96
C VAL A 70 7.04 -7.65 8.84
N TRP A 71 7.26 -6.96 7.72
CA TRP A 71 8.01 -7.49 6.60
C TRP A 71 9.26 -6.66 6.36
N THR A 72 10.43 -7.29 6.46
CA THR A 72 11.72 -6.62 6.34
C THR A 72 12.54 -7.18 5.18
N GLY A 73 13.47 -6.39 4.69
CA GLY A 73 14.49 -6.85 3.76
C GLY A 73 15.60 -5.84 3.55
N GLU A 74 16.51 -6.19 2.66
CA GLU A 74 17.68 -5.41 2.33
C GLU A 74 17.92 -5.43 0.82
N THR A 75 18.37 -4.31 0.27
CA THR A 75 19.00 -4.21 -1.05
C THR A 75 20.50 -3.96 -0.85
N ALA A 76 21.27 -3.85 -1.92
CA ALA A 76 22.71 -3.59 -1.83
C ALA A 76 23.03 -2.32 -1.00
N ASP A 77 22.15 -1.32 -1.06
CA ASP A 77 22.41 0.02 -0.54
C ASP A 77 21.49 0.43 0.62
N ASN A 78 20.43 -0.33 0.91
CA ASN A 78 19.38 0.07 1.86
C ASN A 78 18.72 -1.10 2.59
N THR A 79 18.19 -0.83 3.77
CA THR A 79 17.23 -1.70 4.47
C THR A 79 15.82 -1.16 4.32
N TRP A 80 14.82 -2.04 4.41
CA TRP A 80 13.43 -1.66 4.34
C TRP A 80 12.57 -2.46 5.31
N GLN A 81 11.45 -1.87 5.72
CA GLN A 81 10.49 -2.47 6.62
C GLN A 81 9.09 -1.95 6.32
N ILE A 82 8.12 -2.87 6.26
CA ILE A 82 6.70 -2.56 6.27
C ILE A 82 6.12 -3.13 7.55
N ASP A 83 5.55 -2.25 8.38
CA ASP A 83 4.66 -2.61 9.47
C ASP A 83 3.23 -2.52 8.94
N GLY A 84 2.45 -3.59 9.10
CA GLY A 84 1.09 -3.62 8.58
C GLY A 84 0.08 -4.32 9.46
N MET A 85 -1.19 -4.06 9.17
CA MET A 85 -2.32 -4.65 9.86
C MET A 85 -3.43 -4.98 8.85
N LEU A 86 -3.93 -6.20 8.92
CA LEU A 86 -5.07 -6.67 8.13
C LEU A 86 -6.38 -6.46 8.88
N TYR A 87 -7.39 -5.93 8.18
CA TYR A 87 -8.75 -5.80 8.69
C TYR A 87 -9.71 -6.50 7.76
N ASP A 88 -10.46 -7.47 8.27
CA ASP A 88 -11.48 -8.19 7.52
C ASP A 88 -12.90 -7.77 7.93
N HIS A 89 -13.82 -8.02 7.02
CA HIS A 89 -15.24 -7.87 7.26
C HIS A 89 -15.98 -8.89 6.38
N SER A 90 -16.93 -9.61 6.97
CA SER A 90 -17.71 -10.63 6.25
C SER A 90 -16.83 -11.65 5.52
N SER A 91 -15.80 -12.18 6.20
CA SER A 91 -14.85 -13.19 5.69
C SER A 91 -13.99 -12.76 4.50
N ARG A 92 -13.92 -11.46 4.22
CA ARG A 92 -13.04 -10.90 3.18
C ARG A 92 -12.25 -9.74 3.73
N LEU A 93 -11.08 -9.50 3.16
CA LEU A 93 -10.24 -8.39 3.57
C LEU A 93 -10.92 -7.06 3.18
N GLN A 94 -11.14 -6.19 4.15
CA GLN A 94 -11.71 -4.86 3.93
C GLN A 94 -10.61 -3.84 3.66
N ARG A 95 -9.51 -3.93 4.40
CA ARG A 95 -8.45 -2.91 4.38
C ARG A 95 -7.14 -3.45 4.89
N LEU A 96 -6.04 -2.86 4.40
CA LEU A 96 -4.72 -2.97 5.03
C LEU A 96 -4.29 -1.60 5.52
N GLU A 97 -3.71 -1.54 6.70
CA GLU A 97 -2.93 -0.38 7.15
C GLU A 97 -1.45 -0.69 6.93
N LEU A 98 -0.69 0.26 6.38
CA LEU A 98 0.71 0.07 6.01
C LEU A 98 1.52 1.29 6.43
N ARG A 99 2.64 1.03 7.12
CA ARG A 99 3.64 2.02 7.52
C ARG A 99 5.04 1.53 7.21
N GLY A 100 5.97 2.45 6.97
CA GLY A 100 7.38 2.15 6.74
C GLY A 100 7.81 2.49 5.32
N CYS A 101 8.66 1.68 4.72
CA CYS A 101 9.15 1.90 3.36
C CYS A 101 9.55 0.57 2.72
N CYS A 102 9.54 0.50 1.39
CA CYS A 102 9.94 -0.71 0.67
C CYS A 102 10.35 -0.40 -0.77
N PRO A 103 11.07 -1.30 -1.46
CA PRO A 103 11.26 -1.24 -2.91
C PRO A 103 9.94 -1.37 -3.68
N LEU A 104 9.91 -0.83 -4.91
CA LEU A 104 8.70 -0.83 -5.75
C LEU A 104 8.17 -2.25 -6.03
N HIS A 105 9.06 -3.24 -6.20
CA HIS A 105 8.64 -4.61 -6.45
C HIS A 105 7.94 -5.24 -5.23
N ILE A 106 8.32 -4.86 -4.00
CA ILE A 106 7.65 -5.32 -2.77
C ILE A 106 6.27 -4.68 -2.66
N TRP A 107 6.13 -3.40 -3.01
CA TRP A 107 4.82 -2.75 -3.11
C TRP A 107 3.87 -3.48 -4.07
N TYR A 108 4.34 -3.82 -5.27
CA TYR A 108 3.54 -4.58 -6.23
C TYR A 108 3.24 -6.01 -5.76
N GLN A 109 4.19 -6.67 -5.09
CA GLN A 109 3.96 -7.98 -4.51
C GLN A 109 2.85 -7.93 -3.44
N LEU A 110 2.88 -6.93 -2.55
CA LEU A 110 1.84 -6.72 -1.55
C LEU A 110 0.48 -6.46 -2.19
N ILE A 111 0.40 -5.59 -3.20
CA ILE A 111 -0.84 -5.36 -3.95
C ILE A 111 -1.37 -6.65 -4.58
N SER A 112 -0.48 -7.46 -5.16
CA SER A 112 -0.88 -8.70 -5.84
C SER A 112 -1.58 -9.68 -4.89
N TYR A 113 -1.24 -9.66 -3.60
CA TYR A 113 -1.85 -10.53 -2.61
C TYR A 113 -3.32 -10.20 -2.30
N THR A 114 -3.79 -9.01 -2.68
CA THR A 114 -5.20 -8.60 -2.52
C THR A 114 -6.15 -9.27 -3.52
N ASP A 115 -5.62 -9.91 -4.57
CA ASP A 115 -6.36 -10.45 -5.74
C ASP A 115 -7.33 -9.46 -6.40
N SER A 116 -7.20 -8.18 -6.06
CA SER A 116 -8.09 -7.12 -6.48
C SER A 116 -7.47 -6.36 -7.66
N PRO A 117 -8.28 -5.90 -8.63
CA PRO A 117 -7.76 -5.13 -9.74
C PRO A 117 -7.13 -3.82 -9.22
N ILE A 118 -5.88 -3.56 -9.60
CA ILE A 118 -5.10 -2.42 -9.09
C ILE A 118 -5.77 -1.07 -9.39
N GLU A 119 -6.52 -0.98 -10.49
CA GLU A 119 -7.28 0.19 -10.90
C GLU A 119 -8.47 0.51 -9.98
N ARG A 120 -8.91 -0.44 -9.16
CA ARG A 120 -9.95 -0.26 -8.14
C ARG A 120 -9.38 -0.13 -6.72
N LEU A 121 -8.07 -0.32 -6.56
CA LEU A 121 -7.41 -0.11 -5.29
C LEU A 121 -7.06 1.35 -5.10
N VAL A 122 -7.36 1.86 -3.91
CA VAL A 122 -7.08 3.23 -3.50
C VAL A 122 -6.29 3.23 -2.20
N CYS A 123 -5.43 4.24 -2.06
CA CYS A 123 -4.66 4.47 -0.86
C CYS A 123 -5.14 5.75 -0.20
N TYR A 124 -5.66 5.63 1.01
CA TYR A 124 -5.86 6.78 1.89
C TYR A 124 -4.54 7.13 2.56
N LEU A 125 -3.92 8.24 2.15
CA LEU A 125 -2.66 8.71 2.70
C LEU A 125 -2.94 9.45 4.01
N GLN A 126 -2.42 8.95 5.13
CA GLN A 126 -2.72 9.46 6.48
C GLN A 126 -2.25 10.90 6.69
N SER A 127 -1.06 11.21 6.20
CA SER A 127 -0.40 12.52 6.40
C SER A 127 -1.18 13.69 5.78
N CYS A 128 -1.81 13.48 4.62
CA CYS A 128 -2.54 14.51 3.91
C CYS A 128 -4.05 14.28 3.86
N ARG A 129 -4.55 13.15 4.36
CA ARG A 129 -5.97 12.78 4.41
C ARG A 129 -6.63 12.79 3.03
N GLN A 130 -5.93 12.29 2.02
CA GLN A 130 -6.40 12.22 0.64
C GLN A 130 -6.38 10.78 0.15
N PHE A 131 -7.31 10.45 -0.75
CA PHE A 131 -7.23 9.21 -1.51
C PHE A 131 -6.48 9.45 -2.82
N VAL A 132 -5.61 8.49 -3.16
CA VAL A 132 -4.95 8.39 -4.46
C VAL A 132 -5.11 6.96 -5.00
N PRO A 133 -5.11 6.73 -6.32
CA PRO A 133 -5.09 5.37 -6.87
C PRO A 133 -3.85 4.60 -6.41
N ALA A 134 -3.97 3.34 -6.02
CA ALA A 134 -2.82 2.54 -5.58
C ALA A 134 -1.76 2.39 -6.70
N GLY A 135 -2.18 2.34 -7.96
CA GLY A 135 -1.27 2.30 -9.11
C GLY A 135 -0.41 3.56 -9.29
N SER A 136 -0.88 4.74 -8.86
CA SER A 136 -0.16 6.00 -9.04
C SER A 136 0.96 6.20 -8.02
N LEU A 137 0.91 5.48 -6.89
CA LEU A 137 1.97 5.52 -5.87
C LEU A 137 3.34 5.11 -6.41
N SER A 138 3.40 4.30 -7.47
CA SER A 138 4.65 3.93 -8.14
C SER A 138 5.50 5.13 -8.58
N LEU A 139 4.87 6.31 -8.80
CA LEU A 139 5.58 7.55 -9.11
C LEU A 139 6.51 8.00 -7.98
N LEU A 140 6.18 7.70 -6.71
CA LEU A 140 7.02 8.08 -5.56
C LEU A 140 8.39 7.39 -5.57
N TRP A 141 8.49 6.22 -6.18
CA TRP A 141 9.76 5.52 -6.35
C TRP A 141 10.61 6.14 -7.48
N LYS A 142 10.00 6.70 -8.53
CA LYS A 142 10.73 7.38 -9.62
C LYS A 142 11.41 8.66 -9.15
N ALA A 143 10.80 9.39 -8.22
CA ALA A 143 11.43 10.57 -7.64
C ALA A 143 12.62 10.26 -6.72
N SER A 144 12.70 9.04 -6.19
CA SER A 144 13.89 8.60 -5.47
C SER A 144 15.06 8.35 -6.42
N ASP A 145 14.79 7.90 -7.65
CA ASP A 145 15.77 7.70 -8.76
C ASP A 145 16.26 9.04 -9.35
N GLU A 146 15.40 10.05 -9.48
CA GLU A 146 15.70 11.30 -10.20
C GLU A 146 16.43 12.38 -9.38
N ARG A 147 16.88 12.10 -8.15
CA ARG A 147 17.73 13.02 -7.36
C ARG A 147 19.22 12.95 -7.75
N LEU A 148 19.50 12.94 -9.06
CA LEU A 148 20.83 12.95 -9.67
C LEU A 148 21.29 14.36 -10.05
#